data_AF-A0A938LP29-F1
#
_entry.id   AF-A0A938LP29-F1
#
_cell.length_a   1.000
_cell.length_b   1.000
_cell.length_c   1.000
_cell.angle_alpha   90.00
_cell.angle_beta   90.00
_cell.angle_gamma   90.00
#
_symmetry.space_group_name_H-M   'P 1'
#
loop_
_entity.id
_entity.type
_entity.pdbx_description
1 polymer ?
#
loop_
_entity_poly.entity_id
_entity_poly.type
_entity_poly.pdbx_seq_one_letter_code
_entity_poly.pdbx_strand_id
1 'polypeptide(L)'
;MLDPLVGFGARTVKIEYPRDGTAWTARADVPEFKKAPGKAGYRADAKIPFGGVPAKLVKLTIEKNWDTAPQTGLSEVRFFATKSATAPKP
;
A
#
# COMPACT_ATOMS: atom_id res chain seq x y z
N MET A 1 -6.64 -4.20 -30.39
CA MET A 1 -5.35 -4.76 -29.97
C MET A 1 -4.91 -3.96 -28.76
N LEU A 2 -4.95 -4.54 -27.55
CA LEU A 2 -4.44 -3.88 -26.35
C LEU A 2 -2.92 -4.02 -26.39
N ASP A 3 -2.22 -2.89 -26.44
CA ASP A 3 -0.76 -2.80 -26.34
C ASP A 3 -0.22 -3.68 -25.20
N PRO A 4 0.96 -4.31 -25.34
CA PRO A 4 1.63 -5.07 -24.28
C PRO A 4 2.20 -4.17 -23.16
N LEU A 5 1.60 -3.01 -22.89
CA LEU A 5 1.88 -2.12 -21.74
C LEU A 5 1.33 -2.72 -20.42
N VAL A 6 1.44 -4.04 -20.29
CA VAL A 6 1.01 -4.86 -19.15
C VAL A 6 2.26 -5.18 -18.33
N GLY A 7 2.48 -4.43 -17.24
CA GLY A 7 3.55 -4.81 -16.31
C GLY A 7 3.97 -3.82 -15.23
N PHE A 8 3.42 -2.60 -15.20
CA PHE A 8 3.81 -1.52 -14.28
C PHE A 8 3.41 -1.76 -12.81
N GLY A 9 3.57 -2.97 -12.28
CA GLY A 9 3.27 -3.30 -10.89
C GLY A 9 4.40 -2.86 -9.96
N ALA A 10 4.04 -2.31 -8.80
CA ALA A 10 4.99 -2.05 -7.74
C ALA A 10 5.59 -3.36 -7.21
N ARG A 11 6.90 -3.37 -6.93
CA ARG A 11 7.64 -4.51 -6.41
C ARG A 11 8.11 -4.23 -4.99
N THR A 12 9.00 -3.25 -4.84
CA THR A 12 9.52 -2.82 -3.54
C THR A 12 8.84 -1.50 -3.17
N VAL A 13 8.06 -1.51 -2.09
CA VAL A 13 7.30 -0.35 -1.64
C VAL A 13 7.66 -0.04 -0.20
N LYS A 14 8.17 1.15 0.04
CA LYS A 14 8.35 1.70 1.37
C LYS A 14 7.03 2.32 1.83
N ILE A 15 6.50 1.83 2.93
CA ILE A 15 5.25 2.34 3.53
C ILE A 15 5.63 3.17 4.75
N GLU A 16 5.17 4.42 4.78
CA GLU A 16 5.44 5.35 5.86
C GLU A 16 4.14 5.96 6.37
N TYR A 17 4.06 6.20 7.67
CA TYR A 17 2.90 6.83 8.30
C TYR A 17 3.34 7.63 9.53
N PRO A 18 2.68 8.75 9.83
CA PRO A 18 2.98 9.49 11.05
C PRO A 18 2.19 8.91 12.22
N ARG A 19 2.89 8.52 13.29
CA ARG A 19 2.27 8.07 14.53
C ARG A 19 1.70 9.25 15.33
N ASP A 20 2.46 10.34 15.40
CA ASP A 20 2.14 11.53 16.19
C ASP A 20 1.67 12.70 15.30
N GLY A 21 1.44 12.43 14.01
CA GLY A 21 0.95 13.43 13.04
C GLY A 21 2.03 14.32 12.43
N THR A 22 3.27 14.32 12.94
CA THR A 22 4.34 15.24 12.49
C THR A 22 5.49 14.53 11.77
N ALA A 23 5.97 13.38 12.28
CA ALA A 23 7.13 12.67 11.74
C ALA A 23 6.72 11.36 11.05
N TRP A 24 7.28 11.10 9.86
CA TRP A 24 7.06 9.86 9.12
C TRP A 24 7.83 8.70 9.75
N THR A 25 7.12 7.65 10.12
CA THR A 25 7.72 6.38 10.58
C THR A 25 7.58 5.35 9.47
N ALA A 26 8.70 4.74 9.08
CA ALA A 26 8.69 3.64 8.13
C ALA A 26 8.13 2.37 8.79
N ARG A 27 7.24 1.68 8.08
CA ARG A 27 6.75 0.38 8.48
C ARG A 27 7.87 -0.65 8.31
N ALA A 28 8.18 -1.38 9.37
CA ALA A 28 9.05 -2.54 9.30
C ALA A 28 8.35 -3.70 8.57
N ASP A 29 9.15 -4.58 7.98
CA ASP A 29 8.70 -5.87 7.44
C ASP A 29 7.63 -5.75 6.33
N VAL A 30 7.71 -4.71 5.48
CA VAL A 30 6.88 -4.65 4.27
C VAL A 30 7.40 -5.70 3.28
N PRO A 31 6.62 -6.76 2.98
CA PRO A 31 7.05 -7.77 2.04
C PRO A 31 7.09 -7.20 0.62
N GLU A 32 7.92 -7.79 -0.23
CA GLU A 32 7.90 -7.50 -1.66
C GLU A 32 6.53 -7.87 -2.26
N PHE A 33 5.99 -6.98 -3.08
CA PHE A 33 4.70 -7.18 -3.74
C PHE A 33 4.89 -8.10 -4.95
N LYS A 34 4.09 -9.17 -5.02
CA LYS A 34 4.12 -10.12 -6.14
C LYS A 34 3.64 -9.46 -7.43
N LYS A 35 4.22 -9.82 -8.58
CA LYS A 35 3.75 -9.36 -9.89
C LYS A 35 2.36 -9.94 -10.15
N ALA A 36 1.35 -9.08 -10.21
CA ALA A 36 -0.01 -9.50 -10.51
C ALA A 36 -0.13 -9.99 -11.97
N PRO A 37 -0.95 -11.01 -12.26
CA PRO A 37 -1.10 -11.56 -13.60
C PRO A 37 -1.97 -10.71 -14.55
N GLY A 38 -2.43 -9.52 -14.12
CA GLY A 38 -3.29 -8.63 -14.91
C GLY A 38 -4.71 -9.16 -15.17
N LYS A 39 -5.14 -10.19 -14.44
CA LYS A 39 -6.47 -10.81 -14.61
C LYS A 39 -7.53 -10.07 -13.80
N ALA A 40 -8.74 -9.98 -14.36
CA ALA A 40 -9.91 -9.49 -13.63
C ALA A 40 -10.16 -10.35 -12.37
N GLY A 41 -10.58 -9.71 -11.29
CA GLY A 41 -10.89 -10.38 -10.01
C GLY A 41 -9.67 -10.87 -9.22
N TYR A 42 -8.44 -10.53 -9.63
CA TYR A 42 -7.26 -10.83 -8.84
C TYR A 42 -7.34 -10.14 -7.48
N ARG A 43 -7.23 -10.93 -6.41
CA ARG A 43 -7.35 -10.47 -5.03
C ARG A 43 -6.00 -9.98 -4.55
N ALA A 44 -5.98 -8.90 -3.77
CA ALA A 44 -4.74 -8.34 -3.23
C ALA A 44 -3.94 -9.41 -2.46
N ASP A 45 -2.69 -9.62 -2.86
CA ASP A 45 -1.77 -10.58 -2.25
C ASP A 45 -1.07 -10.02 -1.00
N ALA A 46 -0.84 -8.70 -0.95
CA ALA A 46 -0.16 -8.06 0.17
C ALA A 46 -1.17 -7.46 1.16
N LYS A 47 -1.15 -7.96 2.40
CA LYS A 47 -1.86 -7.35 3.53
C LYS A 47 -0.84 -6.98 4.59
N ILE A 48 -0.70 -5.68 4.84
CA ILE A 48 0.25 -5.15 5.81
C ILE A 48 -0.55 -4.72 7.04
N PRO A 49 -0.48 -5.46 8.16
CA PRO A 49 -1.15 -5.04 9.39
C PRO A 49 -0.48 -3.77 9.89
N PHE A 50 -1.26 -2.77 10.32
CA PHE A 50 -0.73 -1.55 10.94
C PHE A 50 -0.64 -1.66 12.48
N GLY A 51 -1.11 -2.76 13.08
CA GLY A 51 -1.03 -3.00 14.52
C GLY A 51 -1.90 -2.08 15.37
N GLY A 52 -2.98 -1.52 14.81
CA GLY A 52 -3.91 -0.64 15.54
C GLY A 52 -3.38 0.79 15.77
N VAL A 53 -2.28 1.17 15.11
CA VAL A 53 -1.74 2.54 15.25
C VAL A 53 -2.69 3.56 14.62
N PRO A 54 -3.04 4.66 15.33
CA PRO A 54 -3.80 5.74 14.72
C PRO A 54 -2.94 6.42 13.66
N ALA A 55 -3.35 6.31 12.39
CA ALA A 55 -2.71 6.97 11.27
C ALA A 55 -3.76 7.71 10.46
N LYS A 56 -3.54 9.01 10.24
CA LYS A 56 -4.39 9.83 9.35
C LYS A 56 -3.87 9.89 7.92
N LEU A 57 -2.59 9.60 7.72
CA LEU A 57 -1.89 9.69 6.46
C LEU A 57 -1.06 8.42 6.26
N VAL A 58 -1.02 7.94 5.02
CA VAL A 58 -0.12 6.84 4.62
C VAL A 58 0.57 7.27 3.34
N LYS A 59 1.88 7.16 3.33
CA LYS A 59 2.74 7.43 2.17
C LYS A 59 3.28 6.11 1.65
N LEU A 60 3.14 5.91 0.35
CA LEU A 60 3.67 4.75 -0.36
C LEU A 60 4.73 5.26 -1.32
N THR A 61 5.98 4.87 -1.11
CA THR A 61 7.09 5.20 -2.00
C THR A 61 7.49 3.92 -2.74
N ILE A 62 7.33 3.92 -4.06
CA ILE A 62 7.71 2.79 -4.90
C ILE A 62 9.19 2.92 -5.22
N GLU A 63 10.00 2.03 -4.66
CA GLU A 63 11.46 2.02 -4.85
C GLU A 63 11.85 1.18 -6.06
N LYS A 64 11.11 0.10 -6.32
CA LYS A 64 11.30 -0.77 -7.49
C LYS A 64 9.97 -1.21 -8.05
N ASN A 65 9.95 -1.46 -9.36
CA ASN A 65 8.83 -2.06 -10.07
C ASN A 65 9.28 -3.33 -10.80
N TRP A 66 8.33 -3.99 -11.47
CA TRP A 66 8.57 -5.27 -12.15
C TRP A 66 9.05 -5.15 -13.60
N ASP A 67 9.24 -3.94 -14.11
CA ASP A 67 9.64 -3.66 -15.50
C ASP A 67 10.87 -2.73 -15.54
N THR A 68 11.27 -2.32 -16.75
CA THR A 68 12.38 -1.37 -16.98
C THR A 68 11.92 0.08 -17.06
N ALA A 69 10.63 0.31 -17.27
CA ALA A 69 10.06 1.64 -17.36
C ALA A 69 9.95 2.29 -15.97
N PRO A 70 10.12 3.62 -15.86
CA PRO A 70 10.02 4.30 -14.57
C PRO A 70 8.56 4.40 -14.07
N GLN A 71 7.58 4.19 -14.95
CA GLN A 71 6.17 4.31 -14.63
C GLN A 71 5.71 3.12 -13.78
N THR A 72 4.90 3.36 -12.75
CA THR A 72 4.36 2.31 -11.89
C THR A 72 2.97 2.67 -11.41
N GLY A 73 2.10 1.68 -11.34
CA GLY A 73 0.75 1.78 -10.83
C GLY A 73 0.42 0.70 -9.81
N LEU A 74 -0.55 1.01 -8.96
CA LEU A 74 -1.25 0.05 -8.12
C LEU A 74 -2.71 0.02 -8.61
N SER A 75 -3.23 -1.16 -8.92
CA SER A 75 -4.61 -1.30 -9.39
C SER A 75 -5.62 -0.95 -8.29
N GLU A 76 -5.28 -1.21 -7.03
CA GLU A 76 -6.15 -0.94 -5.89
C GLU A 76 -5.34 -0.75 -4.61
N VAL A 77 -5.76 0.20 -3.76
CA VAL A 77 -5.25 0.37 -2.39
C VAL A 77 -6.45 0.44 -1.45
N ARG A 78 -6.51 -0.45 -0.46
CA ARG A 78 -7.58 -0.49 0.55
C ARG A 78 -7.02 -0.26 1.94
N PHE A 79 -7.67 0.62 2.69
CA PHE A 79 -7.38 0.86 4.10
C PHE A 79 -8.48 0.27 4.97
N PHE A 80 -8.10 -0.54 5.95
CA PHE A 80 -9.01 -1.09 6.95
C PHE A 80 -8.72 -0.44 8.30
N ALA A 81 -9.74 0.15 8.91
CA ALA A 81 -9.64 0.79 10.21
C ALA A 81 -10.65 0.18 11.18
N THR A 82 -10.22 -0.07 12.41
CA THR A 82 -11.14 -0.35 13.53
C THR A 82 -11.74 0.97 13.98
N LYS A 83 -13.07 1.06 14.08
CA LYS A 83 -13.71 2.21 14.71
C LYS A 83 -13.30 2.21 16.19
N SER A 84 -12.53 3.20 16.63
CA SER A 84 -12.35 3.45 18.05
C SER A 84 -13.61 4.14 18.55
N ALA A 85 -14.39 3.47 19.39
CA ALA A 85 -15.54 4.09 20.04
C ALA A 85 -15.02 5.14 21.02
N THR A 86 -15.07 6.42 20.64
CA THR A 86 -14.97 7.50 21.62
C THR A 86 -16.15 7.36 22.58
N ALA A 87 -15.86 7.25 23.88
CA ALA A 87 -16.88 7.21 24.92
C ALA A 87 -17.95 8.29 24.70
N PRO A 88 -19.23 8.04 25.04
CA PRO A 88 -20.24 9.09 24.98
C PRO A 88 -19.74 10.25 25.84
N LYS A 89 -19.63 11.45 25.25
CA LYS A 89 -19.44 12.66 26.06
C LYS A 89 -20.71 12.82 26.93
N PRO A 90 -20.58 12.91 28.27
CA PRO A 90 -21.72 13.23 29.13
C PRO A 90 -22.27 14.62 28.82
#